data_AF-A0A8H7TRX9-F1
#
_entry.id   AF-A0A8H7TRX9-F1
#
_cell.length_a   1.000
_cell.length_b   1.000
_cell.length_c   1.000
_cell.angle_alpha   90.00
_cell.angle_beta   90.00
_cell.angle_gamma   90.00
#
_symmetry.space_group_name_H-M   'P 1'
#
loop_
_entity.id
_entity.type
_entity.pdbx_description
1 polymer ?
#
loop_
_entity_poly.entity_id
_entity_poly.type
_entity_poly.pdbx_seq_one_letter_code
_entity_poly.pdbx_strand_id
1 'polypeptide(L)'
;MLADEESILAKRAPFAKHDFWVTGYRDGEFWAAGEFTNQSREEKGGVGDMVARGDWFMSLEPDDEEAQGEAAQKAGPVIWSVFGFTHNPRVEDWPVMPVEIHQMHLRPADFFTSNPALDVPSARNNMSVLVPCGNGTAKQEPNVGAVQRDPLSHLQGTGPDVNPQEAGASVK
;
A
#
# COMPACT_ATOMS: atom_id res chain seq x y z
N MET A 1 -20.37 -5.48 -3.25
CA MET A 1 -21.01 -6.26 -4.34
C MET A 1 -22.38 -5.65 -4.71
N LEU A 2 -22.79 -5.67 -5.99
CA LEU A 2 -24.11 -5.19 -6.45
C LEU A 2 -25.21 -6.28 -6.50
N ALA A 3 -24.82 -7.56 -6.52
CA ALA A 3 -25.78 -8.66 -6.52
C ALA A 3 -26.56 -8.73 -5.20
N ASP A 4 -27.82 -9.13 -5.29
CA ASP A 4 -28.70 -9.34 -4.13
C ASP A 4 -28.10 -10.36 -3.15
N GLU A 5 -28.31 -10.16 -1.85
CA GLU A 5 -27.73 -11.01 -0.80
C GLU A 5 -28.20 -12.47 -0.88
N GLU A 6 -29.42 -12.72 -1.33
CA GLU A 6 -29.97 -14.07 -1.48
C GLU A 6 -29.58 -14.73 -2.81
N SER A 7 -28.96 -13.98 -3.72
CA SER A 7 -28.54 -14.47 -5.03
C SER A 7 -27.46 -15.55 -4.92
N ILE A 8 -27.42 -16.43 -5.92
CA ILE A 8 -26.38 -17.45 -6.02
C ILE A 8 -24.98 -16.83 -6.15
N LEU A 9 -24.88 -15.62 -6.71
CA LEU A 9 -23.61 -14.89 -6.82
C LEU A 9 -23.08 -14.51 -5.44
N ALA A 10 -23.93 -13.90 -4.61
CA ALA A 10 -23.58 -13.50 -3.25
C ALA A 10 -23.26 -14.68 -2.33
N LYS A 11 -23.94 -15.82 -2.53
CA LYS A 11 -23.68 -17.06 -1.77
C LYS A 11 -22.36 -17.74 -2.15
N ARG A 12 -21.95 -17.66 -3.43
CA ARG A 12 -20.70 -18.27 -3.93
C ARG A 12 -19.47 -17.39 -3.77
N ALA A 13 -19.67 -16.08 -3.66
CA ALA A 13 -18.59 -15.11 -3.57
C ALA A 13 -18.74 -14.19 -2.34
N PRO A 14 -18.81 -14.75 -1.12
CA PRO A 14 -18.88 -13.93 0.08
C PRO A 14 -17.67 -13.00 0.19
N PHE A 15 -16.49 -13.41 -0.30
CA PHE A 15 -15.31 -12.56 -0.37
C PHE A 15 -15.57 -11.18 -1.00
N ALA A 16 -16.50 -11.03 -1.95
CA ALA A 16 -16.80 -9.74 -2.59
C ALA A 16 -17.81 -8.86 -1.83
N LYS A 17 -18.24 -9.28 -0.62
CA LYS A 17 -19.11 -8.48 0.27
C LYS A 17 -18.37 -7.39 1.03
N HIS A 18 -17.07 -7.53 1.23
CA HIS A 18 -16.21 -6.55 1.89
C HIS A 18 -14.97 -6.25 1.05
N ASP A 19 -14.45 -5.03 1.16
CA ASP A 19 -13.24 -4.61 0.45
C ASP A 19 -11.97 -5.27 1.04
N PHE A 20 -12.02 -5.66 2.32
CA PHE A 20 -10.94 -6.34 3.02
C PHE A 20 -11.47 -7.44 3.94
N TRP A 21 -10.68 -8.52 4.04
CA TRP A 21 -10.86 -9.58 5.03
C TRP A 21 -9.54 -9.80 5.76
N VAL A 22 -9.62 -10.13 7.05
CA VAL A 22 -8.45 -10.47 7.86
C VAL A 22 -8.68 -11.85 8.47
N THR A 23 -7.80 -12.80 8.18
CA THR A 23 -7.92 -14.20 8.62
C THR A 23 -6.66 -14.65 9.35
N GLY A 24 -6.79 -15.64 10.24
CA GLY A 24 -5.65 -16.34 10.82
C GLY A 24 -4.94 -17.20 9.79
N TYR A 25 -3.62 -17.07 9.71
CA TYR A 25 -2.79 -17.91 8.84
C TYR A 25 -2.96 -19.39 9.18
N ARG A 26 -3.28 -20.19 8.16
CA ARG A 26 -3.20 -21.66 8.20
C ARG A 26 -2.69 -22.17 6.87
N ASP A 27 -1.94 -23.26 6.92
CA ASP A 27 -1.47 -23.90 5.69
C ASP A 27 -2.64 -24.49 4.90
N GLY A 28 -2.59 -24.39 3.57
CA GLY A 28 -3.66 -24.83 2.68
C GLY A 28 -4.79 -23.80 2.42
N GLU A 29 -4.83 -22.68 3.13
CA GLU A 29 -5.86 -21.63 2.96
C GLU A 29 -5.52 -20.65 1.83
N PHE A 30 -5.60 -21.11 0.58
CA PHE A 30 -5.22 -20.31 -0.60
C PHE A 30 -6.42 -19.72 -1.38
N TRP A 31 -7.63 -20.25 -1.16
CA TRP A 31 -8.76 -20.01 -2.06
C TRP A 31 -9.83 -19.15 -1.39
N ALA A 32 -9.97 -17.89 -1.81
CA ALA A 32 -10.90 -16.97 -1.18
C ALA A 32 -12.39 -17.41 -1.26
N ALA A 33 -12.73 -18.24 -2.25
CA ALA A 33 -14.06 -18.79 -2.47
C ALA A 33 -14.16 -20.30 -2.17
N GLY A 34 -13.14 -20.87 -1.51
CA GLY A 34 -13.00 -22.31 -1.33
C GLY A 34 -12.32 -23.02 -2.51
N GLU A 35 -11.85 -24.25 -2.28
CA GLU A 35 -11.08 -25.04 -3.26
C GLU A 35 -11.92 -25.47 -4.48
N PHE A 36 -13.19 -25.84 -4.26
CA PHE A 36 -14.05 -26.43 -5.29
C PHE A 36 -15.18 -25.49 -5.73
N THR A 37 -14.87 -24.56 -6.64
CA THR A 37 -15.80 -23.49 -7.07
C THR A 37 -16.70 -23.86 -8.25
N ASN A 38 -16.29 -24.81 -9.10
CA ASN A 38 -17.06 -25.18 -10.29
C ASN A 38 -18.40 -25.81 -9.89
N GLN A 39 -19.50 -25.27 -10.40
CA GLN A 39 -20.88 -25.66 -10.06
C GLN A 39 -21.23 -25.57 -8.56
N SER A 40 -20.42 -24.91 -7.73
CA SER A 40 -20.78 -24.67 -6.33
C SER A 40 -22.07 -23.84 -6.25
N ARG A 41 -22.86 -24.05 -5.20
CA ARG A 41 -24.06 -23.23 -4.91
C ARG A 41 -23.84 -22.23 -3.79
N GLU A 42 -22.79 -22.47 -3.01
CA GLU A 42 -22.35 -21.69 -1.87
C GLU A 42 -20.83 -21.82 -1.77
N GLU A 43 -20.20 -20.88 -1.08
CA GLU A 43 -18.79 -20.93 -0.69
C GLU A 43 -18.59 -21.95 0.43
N LYS A 44 -17.46 -22.68 0.38
CA LYS A 44 -17.03 -23.60 1.45
C LYS A 44 -15.51 -23.55 1.61
N GLY A 45 -15.03 -23.27 2.82
CA GLY A 45 -13.61 -23.24 3.17
C GLY A 45 -12.83 -22.05 2.62
N GLY A 46 -13.52 -21.00 2.19
CA GLY A 46 -13.00 -19.70 1.76
C GLY A 46 -12.98 -18.66 2.89
N VAL A 47 -12.82 -17.39 2.53
CA VAL A 47 -12.60 -16.32 3.53
C VAL A 47 -13.76 -16.15 4.50
N GLY A 48 -14.99 -16.46 4.10
CA GLY A 48 -16.16 -16.39 4.97
C GLY A 48 -16.02 -17.35 6.14
N ASP A 49 -15.74 -18.61 5.84
CA ASP A 49 -15.49 -19.66 6.83
C ASP A 49 -14.22 -19.40 7.65
N MET A 50 -13.16 -18.89 7.02
CA MET A 50 -11.90 -18.56 7.70
C MET A 50 -12.07 -17.46 8.76
N VAL A 51 -12.89 -16.44 8.49
CA VAL A 51 -13.20 -15.38 9.46
C VAL A 51 -14.18 -15.89 10.53
N ALA A 52 -15.22 -16.63 10.14
CA ALA A 52 -16.23 -17.16 11.06
C ALA A 52 -15.62 -18.08 12.15
N ARG A 53 -14.46 -18.66 11.86
CA ARG A 53 -13.68 -19.46 12.79
C ARG A 53 -13.18 -18.71 14.03
N GLY A 54 -12.96 -17.40 13.95
CA GLY A 54 -12.58 -16.58 15.11
C GLY A 54 -11.10 -16.64 15.53
N ASP A 55 -10.17 -16.85 14.60
CA ASP A 55 -8.73 -16.73 14.92
C ASP A 55 -8.36 -15.32 15.39
N TRP A 56 -7.38 -15.21 16.28
CA TRP A 56 -6.93 -13.94 16.85
C TRP A 56 -5.43 -13.68 16.62
N PHE A 57 -5.06 -12.39 16.55
CA PHE A 57 -3.74 -11.94 16.07
C PHE A 57 -2.84 -11.34 17.16
N MET A 58 -3.42 -10.77 18.21
CA MET A 58 -2.70 -10.11 19.31
C MET A 58 -3.17 -10.69 20.64
N SER A 59 -2.24 -10.93 21.56
CA SER A 59 -2.57 -11.29 22.95
C SER A 59 -2.70 -9.97 23.69
N LEU A 60 -3.89 -9.70 24.23
CA LEU A 60 -4.10 -8.55 25.10
C LEU A 60 -3.72 -8.88 26.55
N GLU A 61 -3.86 -10.13 26.97
CA GLU A 61 -3.36 -10.62 28.26
C GLU A 61 -2.64 -11.99 28.12
N PRO A 62 -1.76 -12.36 29.06
CA PRO A 62 -1.06 -13.65 29.06
C PRO A 62 -1.98 -14.87 29.22
N ASP A 63 -3.17 -14.68 29.79
CA ASP A 63 -4.06 -15.75 30.25
C ASP A 63 -5.44 -15.76 29.54
N ASP A 64 -5.64 -14.94 28.50
CA ASP A 64 -6.86 -14.93 27.67
C ASP A 64 -6.86 -16.10 26.67
N GLU A 65 -6.84 -17.34 27.19
CA GLU A 65 -7.23 -18.54 26.42
C GLU A 65 -8.77 -18.66 26.32
N GLU A 66 -9.51 -17.73 26.94
CA GLU A 66 -10.94 -17.85 27.12
C GLU A 66 -11.73 -17.26 25.94
N ALA A 67 -12.34 -18.19 25.20
CA ALA A 67 -13.51 -18.02 24.34
C ALA A 67 -13.29 -17.37 22.96
N GLN A 68 -13.14 -18.23 21.95
CA GLN A 68 -13.62 -17.96 20.58
C GLN A 68 -13.84 -19.25 19.77
N GLY A 69 -14.52 -20.25 20.34
CA GLY A 69 -14.88 -21.50 19.64
C GLY A 69 -13.78 -22.56 19.63
N GLU A 70 -14.17 -23.84 19.58
CA GLU A 70 -13.26 -24.99 19.73
C GLU A 70 -12.15 -25.05 18.68
N ALA A 71 -12.31 -24.34 17.55
CA ALA A 71 -11.38 -24.36 16.42
C ALA A 71 -10.53 -23.09 16.27
N ALA A 72 -10.75 -22.04 17.07
CA ALA A 72 -9.97 -20.81 16.98
C ALA A 72 -8.57 -20.98 17.59
N GLN A 73 -7.58 -20.32 16.98
CA GLN A 73 -6.22 -20.31 17.50
C GLN A 73 -5.55 -18.95 17.29
N LYS A 74 -4.46 -18.73 18.03
CA LYS A 74 -3.53 -17.64 17.76
C LYS A 74 -2.82 -17.89 16.43
N ALA A 75 -2.92 -16.96 15.49
CA ALA A 75 -2.25 -17.06 14.20
C ALA A 75 -1.76 -15.70 13.70
N GLY A 76 -0.81 -15.70 12.76
CA GLY A 76 -0.40 -14.47 12.08
C GLY A 76 -1.54 -13.94 11.19
N PRO A 77 -1.72 -12.60 11.07
CA PRO A 77 -2.77 -12.04 10.22
C PRO A 77 -2.46 -12.22 8.73
N VAL A 78 -3.48 -12.61 7.97
CA VAL A 78 -3.47 -12.63 6.50
C VAL A 78 -4.55 -11.66 6.02
N ILE A 79 -4.17 -10.73 5.14
CA ILE A 79 -5.08 -9.72 4.59
C ILE A 79 -5.46 -10.12 3.17
N TRP A 80 -6.76 -10.22 2.90
CA TRP A 80 -7.32 -10.40 1.57
C TRP A 80 -7.91 -9.07 1.11
N SER A 81 -7.32 -8.46 0.10
CA SER A 81 -7.84 -7.23 -0.50
C SER A 81 -8.70 -7.56 -1.72
N VAL A 82 -9.88 -6.96 -1.78
CA VAL A 82 -10.85 -7.15 -2.84
C VAL A 82 -11.02 -5.83 -3.59
N PHE A 83 -10.75 -5.89 -4.89
CA PHE A 83 -10.92 -4.76 -5.79
C PHE A 83 -11.53 -5.24 -7.09
N GLY A 84 -12.27 -4.36 -7.74
CA GLY A 84 -12.93 -4.60 -9.00
C GLY A 84 -13.62 -3.33 -9.47
N PHE A 85 -14.29 -3.41 -10.61
CA PHE A 85 -15.08 -2.31 -11.14
C PHE A 85 -16.42 -2.82 -11.65
N THR A 86 -17.38 -1.89 -11.74
CA THR A 86 -18.64 -2.14 -12.42
C THR A 86 -18.46 -1.69 -13.87
N HIS A 87 -18.36 -2.64 -14.80
CA HIS A 87 -18.24 -2.31 -16.21
C HIS A 87 -19.61 -1.94 -16.80
N ASN A 88 -19.83 -0.66 -17.04
CA ASN A 88 -20.93 -0.17 -17.86
C ASN A 88 -20.40 0.05 -19.29
N PRO A 89 -20.66 -0.86 -20.24
CA PRO A 89 -20.02 -0.81 -21.55
C PRO A 89 -20.32 0.48 -22.31
N ARG A 90 -19.31 0.98 -23.02
CA ARG A 90 -19.41 2.19 -23.85
C ARG A 90 -19.10 1.86 -25.32
N VAL A 91 -19.42 2.78 -26.23
CA VAL A 91 -19.18 2.58 -27.67
C VAL A 91 -17.68 2.52 -28.00
N GLU A 92 -16.85 3.17 -27.19
CA GLU A 92 -15.39 3.15 -27.31
C GLU A 92 -14.78 1.79 -26.95
N ASP A 93 -15.52 0.93 -26.22
CA ASP A 93 -15.05 -0.41 -25.85
C ASP A 93 -15.13 -1.38 -27.06
N TRP A 94 -15.71 -0.94 -28.19
CA TRP A 94 -15.92 -1.74 -29.40
C TRP A 94 -15.08 -1.24 -30.59
N PRO A 95 -14.50 -2.15 -31.42
CA PRO A 95 -14.48 -3.61 -31.34
C PRO A 95 -13.41 -4.19 -30.42
N VAL A 96 -12.53 -3.34 -29.91
CA VAL A 96 -11.45 -3.72 -29.00
C VAL A 96 -11.41 -2.68 -27.89
N MET A 97 -11.62 -3.14 -26.66
CA MET A 97 -11.63 -2.28 -25.48
C MET A 97 -10.23 -1.69 -25.23
N PRO A 98 -10.10 -0.36 -25.08
CA PRO A 98 -8.86 0.26 -24.60
C PRO A 98 -8.50 -0.18 -23.18
N VAL A 99 -7.25 0.04 -22.78
CA VAL A 99 -6.79 -0.36 -21.44
C VAL A 99 -7.52 0.40 -20.33
N GLU A 100 -7.94 -0.35 -19.31
CA GLU A 100 -8.43 0.19 -18.04
C GLU A 100 -7.45 -0.22 -16.92
N ILE A 101 -7.00 0.74 -16.12
CA ILE A 101 -5.91 0.55 -15.14
C ILE A 101 -6.47 0.65 -13.72
N HIS A 102 -6.18 -0.36 -12.90
CA HIS A 102 -6.41 -0.36 -11.46
C HIS A 102 -5.07 -0.44 -10.73
N GLN A 103 -4.90 0.36 -9.67
CA GLN A 103 -3.65 0.41 -8.89
C GLN A 103 -3.96 0.35 -7.41
N MET A 104 -3.20 -0.48 -6.69
CA MET A 104 -3.16 -0.49 -5.23
C MET A 104 -1.73 -0.18 -4.77
N HIS A 105 -1.60 0.57 -3.68
CA HIS A 105 -0.31 0.90 -3.10
C HIS A 105 -0.28 0.50 -1.64
N LEU A 106 0.66 -0.38 -1.29
CA LEU A 106 1.03 -0.62 0.09
C LEU A 106 2.17 0.35 0.42
N ARG A 107 1.86 1.39 1.19
CA ARG A 107 2.83 2.41 1.57
C ARG A 107 3.25 2.20 3.02
N PRO A 108 4.56 2.25 3.32
CA PRO A 108 5.02 2.28 4.70
C PRO A 108 4.51 3.55 5.38
N ALA A 109 3.80 3.39 6.49
CA ALA A 109 3.39 4.47 7.38
C ALA A 109 4.08 4.21 8.73
N ASP A 110 4.86 5.19 9.21
CA ASP A 110 5.66 5.11 10.43
C ASP A 110 6.62 3.90 10.51
N PHE A 111 6.93 3.30 9.36
CA PHE A 111 7.84 2.15 9.26
C PHE A 111 9.32 2.58 9.30
N PHE A 112 9.63 3.76 8.75
CA PHE A 112 10.98 4.32 8.71
C PHE A 112 11.04 5.57 9.61
N THR A 113 12.20 5.81 10.23
CA THR A 113 12.44 7.01 11.06
C THR A 113 12.65 8.29 10.24
N SER A 114 12.96 8.14 8.95
CA SER A 114 13.19 9.22 8.00
C SER A 114 12.91 8.74 6.57
N ASN A 115 12.93 9.64 5.60
CA ASN A 115 12.68 9.30 4.20
C ASN A 115 13.68 8.22 3.71
N PRO A 116 13.22 7.02 3.31
CA PRO A 116 14.10 5.93 2.90
C PRO A 116 14.82 6.18 1.57
N ALA A 117 14.47 7.24 0.83
CA ALA A 117 15.07 7.59 -0.46
C ALA A 117 16.09 8.74 -0.39
N LEU A 118 16.47 9.20 0.82
CA LEU A 118 17.34 10.37 1.00
C LEU A 118 18.73 10.21 0.34
N ASP A 119 19.25 8.98 0.31
CA ASP A 119 20.56 8.64 -0.24
C ASP A 119 20.53 8.24 -1.72
N VAL A 120 19.36 8.26 -2.36
CA VAL A 120 19.21 7.91 -3.77
C VAL A 120 19.67 9.07 -4.66
N PRO A 121 20.75 8.93 -5.46
CA PRO A 121 21.25 10.02 -6.30
C PRO A 121 20.23 10.39 -7.39
N SER A 122 20.02 11.69 -7.60
CA SER A 122 19.19 12.16 -8.71
C SER A 122 19.95 12.12 -10.03
N ALA A 123 19.22 11.99 -11.14
CA ALA A 123 19.82 12.13 -12.47
C ALA A 123 20.27 13.58 -12.70
N ARG A 124 21.55 13.78 -13.01
CA ARG A 124 22.09 15.12 -13.32
C ARG A 124 21.54 15.60 -14.66
N ASN A 125 20.92 16.79 -14.66
CA ASN A 125 20.62 17.48 -15.91
C ASN A 125 21.91 18.12 -16.46
N ASN A 126 22.48 17.51 -17.50
CA ASN A 126 23.70 17.99 -18.15
C ASN A 126 23.55 19.38 -18.80
N MET A 127 22.33 19.86 -19.02
CA MET A 127 22.05 21.20 -19.54
C MET A 127 22.01 22.28 -18.46
N SER A 128 21.99 21.89 -17.18
CA SER A 128 22.05 22.84 -16.06
C SER A 128 23.50 23.26 -15.82
N VAL A 129 23.79 24.54 -16.05
CA VAL A 129 25.08 25.18 -15.77
C VAL A 129 24.88 26.33 -14.79
N LEU A 130 25.82 26.51 -13.87
CA LEU A 130 25.81 27.66 -12.97
C LEU A 130 26.04 28.94 -13.79
N VAL A 131 25.11 29.88 -13.70
CA VAL A 131 25.29 31.23 -14.27
C VAL A 131 26.08 32.05 -13.26
N PRO A 132 27.27 32.56 -13.59
CA PRO A 132 28.02 33.41 -12.67
C PRO A 132 27.26 34.73 -12.45
N CYS A 133 27.05 35.10 -11.19
CA CYS A 133 26.63 36.45 -10.82
C CYS A 133 27.86 37.37 -10.77
N GLY A 134 28.06 38.17 -11.82
CA GLY A 134 29.18 39.13 -11.94
C GLY A 134 30.35 38.64 -12.80
N ASN A 135 31.45 39.39 -12.82
CA ASN A 135 32.63 39.16 -13.70
C ASN A 135 33.50 37.92 -13.31
N GLY A 136 32.97 36.98 -12.54
CA GLY A 136 33.68 35.76 -12.14
C GLY A 136 33.45 34.61 -13.12
N THR A 137 34.46 33.76 -13.33
CA THR A 137 34.30 32.49 -14.03
C THR A 137 33.69 31.45 -13.08
N ALA A 138 32.55 30.86 -13.45
CA ALA A 138 31.93 29.80 -12.66
C ALA A 138 32.81 28.54 -12.73
N LYS A 139 33.41 28.14 -11.61
CA LYS A 139 34.14 26.87 -11.50
C LYS A 139 33.16 25.76 -11.18
N GLN A 140 33.20 24.69 -11.98
CA GLN A 140 32.41 23.49 -11.77
C GLN A 140 33.07 22.69 -10.63
N GLU A 141 32.42 22.61 -9.46
CA GLU A 141 32.93 21.77 -8.37
C GLU A 141 32.81 20.28 -8.73
N PRO A 142 33.77 19.44 -8.30
CA PRO A 142 33.75 18.01 -8.55
C PRO A 142 32.53 17.35 -7.87
N ASN A 143 32.04 16.27 -8.48
CA ASN A 143 30.90 15.44 -8.05
C ASN A 143 30.95 15.11 -6.54
N VAL A 144 30.34 15.94 -5.72
CA VAL A 144 30.01 15.59 -4.35
C VAL A 144 28.51 15.77 -4.24
N GLY A 145 27.78 14.67 -4.01
CA GLY A 145 26.35 14.69 -3.66
C GLY A 145 26.08 15.34 -2.29
N ALA A 146 26.83 16.39 -1.94
CA ALA A 146 26.73 17.11 -0.69
C ALA A 146 25.34 17.75 -0.54
N VAL A 147 24.76 18.22 -1.65
CA VAL A 147 23.37 18.73 -1.70
C VAL A 147 22.34 17.66 -1.36
N GLN A 148 22.66 16.37 -1.43
CA GLN A 148 21.72 15.31 -1.04
C GLN A 148 21.85 14.88 0.42
N ARG A 149 22.98 15.16 1.08
CA ARG A 149 23.20 14.82 2.50
C ARG A 149 22.66 15.87 3.46
N ASP A 150 22.28 17.04 2.97
CA ASP A 150 21.74 18.09 3.81
C ASP A 150 20.21 17.96 3.92
N PRO A 151 19.64 17.54 5.06
CA PRO A 151 18.19 17.47 5.23
C PRO A 151 17.50 18.84 5.07
N LEU A 152 18.24 19.95 5.20
CA LEU A 152 17.73 21.31 5.01
C LEU A 152 17.43 21.63 3.55
N SER A 153 18.21 21.10 2.60
CA SER A 153 17.94 21.31 1.17
C SER A 153 16.66 20.60 0.70
N HIS A 154 16.21 19.59 1.46
CA HIS A 154 15.00 18.82 1.16
C HIS A 154 13.76 19.33 1.92
N LEU A 155 13.90 20.35 2.78
CA LEU A 155 12.84 20.83 3.68
C LEU A 155 12.18 19.69 4.48
N GLN A 156 12.95 18.65 4.80
CA GLN A 156 12.49 17.49 5.55
C GLN A 156 12.90 17.67 7.01
N GLY A 157 12.19 18.51 7.74
CA GLY A 157 12.33 18.70 9.17
C GLY A 157 10.99 19.05 9.82
N THR A 158 10.70 18.44 10.97
CA THR A 158 9.53 18.74 11.81
C THR A 158 9.88 19.71 12.96
N GLY A 159 11.07 20.32 12.90
CA GLY A 159 11.57 21.24 13.92
C GLY A 159 11.24 22.71 13.62
N PRO A 160 11.45 23.63 14.58
CA PRO A 160 11.29 25.07 14.36
C PRO A 160 12.19 25.53 13.21
N ASP A 161 11.63 26.37 12.33
CA ASP A 161 12.26 26.83 11.09
C ASP A 161 13.70 27.28 11.31
N VAL A 162 14.63 26.70 10.55
CA VAL A 162 16.04 27.06 10.56
C VAL A 162 16.21 28.48 10.03
N ASN A 163 17.13 29.24 10.64
CA ASN A 163 17.40 30.61 10.22
C ASN A 163 17.78 30.63 8.73
N PRO A 164 17.08 31.41 7.87
CA PRO A 164 17.33 31.46 6.43
C PRO A 164 18.80 31.71 6.04
N GLN A 165 19.57 32.39 6.89
CA GLN A 165 21.00 32.63 6.67
C GLN A 165 21.85 31.35 6.77
N GLU A 166 21.45 30.41 7.63
CA GLU A 166 22.10 29.10 7.79
C GLU A 166 21.73 28.15 6.64
N ALA A 167 20.55 28.33 6.04
CA ALA A 167 20.10 27.61 4.84
C ALA A 167 20.63 28.21 3.52
N GLY A 168 21.56 29.17 3.58
CA GLY A 168 22.17 29.79 2.40
C GLY A 168 21.30 30.79 1.65
N ALA A 169 20.16 31.21 2.20
CA ALA A 169 19.34 32.26 1.62
C ALA A 169 19.96 33.64 1.89
N SER A 170 20.25 34.39 0.83
CA SER A 170 20.71 35.78 0.93
C SER A 170 19.53 36.69 1.31
N VAL A 171 19.31 36.88 2.60
CA VAL A 171 18.33 37.86 3.12
C VAL A 171 19.00 39.24 3.13
N LYS A 172 18.40 40.21 2.44
CA LYS A 172 18.81 41.63 2.49
C LYS A 172 18.33 42.30 3.77
#